data_AF-A0A8K1CVG3-F1
#
_entry.id   AF-A0A8K1CVG3-F1
#
_cell.length_a   1.000
_cell.length_b   1.000
_cell.length_c   1.000
_cell.angle_alpha   90.00
_cell.angle_beta   90.00
_cell.angle_gamma   90.00
#
_symmetry.space_group_name_H-M   'P 1'
#
loop_
_entity.id
_entity.type
_entity.pdbx_description
1 polymer ?
#
loop_
_entity_poly.entity_id
_entity_poly.type
_entity_poly.pdbx_seq_one_letter_code
_entity_poly.pdbx_strand_id
1 'polypeptide(L)'
;MWRTWMTTLLLAVAGASAELRVNRFPFDAISGNVTLEQLDTIMSLVSIAENNKAEWWENYDYCEDRENGRGYTVSLVGFCSGTSDLLQIVRYVEKADPDHPLAQFVDALKTVDGTDSTKGLTSLCASVRSSNDKTWQSAVWKGIKREYWEPATRWAYEHGLTSALAKGFLLDVALNHGAEGLDLIAGPLSSVDAMEIGEATYLEDYMNSRANLIAAKGEPASERVAMWQTILTEGNLELERPVADIKFKGDMFTIGGDDENLNGDYEAGKVSTSDENRSGLDTTSETVPKEPVGNALVIKSKNTEAVAESDSDSRLSSASVSSVASTLVVALSVVCSWLHM
;
A
#
# COMPACT_ATOMS: atom_id res chain seq x y z
N MET A 1 34.69 -5.59 71.48
CA MET A 1 33.85 -6.49 70.64
C MET A 1 32.57 -5.72 70.36
N TRP A 2 32.13 -5.28 69.17
CA TRP A 2 32.47 -5.32 67.75
C TRP A 2 32.05 -3.92 67.18
N ARG A 3 32.81 -3.16 66.36
CA ARG A 3 32.78 -3.12 64.86
C ARG A 3 31.38 -3.34 64.25
N THR A 4 30.81 -2.62 63.28
CA THR A 4 30.99 -1.32 62.59
C THR A 4 29.84 -1.27 61.54
N TRP A 5 29.58 -0.08 60.96
CA TRP A 5 28.87 0.18 59.68
C TRP A 5 27.33 0.36 59.71
N MET A 6 26.89 1.61 59.92
CA MET A 6 25.78 2.18 59.16
C MET A 6 26.24 2.34 57.72
N THR A 7 25.62 1.62 56.79
CA THR A 7 25.80 1.82 55.36
C THR A 7 24.44 2.10 54.75
N THR A 8 24.43 3.20 54.01
CA THR A 8 23.34 3.87 53.34
C THR A 8 22.38 2.92 52.62
N LEU A 9 21.09 3.10 52.91
CA LEU A 9 19.97 2.58 52.15
C LEU A 9 19.98 3.23 50.76
N LEU A 10 20.53 2.52 49.78
CA LEU A 10 20.41 2.83 48.36
C LEU A 10 20.29 1.50 47.64
N LEU A 11 19.12 0.88 47.76
CA LEU A 11 18.73 -0.21 46.87
C LEU A 11 17.63 0.33 45.96
N ALA A 12 17.99 0.30 44.68
CA ALA A 12 17.30 0.88 43.56
C ALA A 12 15.81 0.54 43.52
N VAL A 13 15.01 1.58 43.26
CA VAL A 13 13.76 1.44 42.49
C VAL A 13 14.20 1.02 41.09
N ALA A 14 14.43 -0.27 40.89
CA ALA A 14 14.70 -0.83 39.59
C ALA A 14 13.36 -1.20 38.94
N GLY A 15 12.97 -0.41 37.93
CA GLY A 15 12.20 -0.92 36.80
C GLY A 15 10.69 -1.03 36.99
N ALA A 16 10.02 0.09 37.28
CA ALA A 16 8.63 0.27 36.88
C ALA A 16 8.52 1.50 35.96
N SER A 17 9.31 1.48 34.89
CA SER A 17 9.06 2.28 33.69
C SER A 17 9.07 1.32 32.51
N ALA A 18 8.08 0.42 32.47
CA ALA A 18 7.60 -0.02 31.18
C ALA A 18 6.72 1.14 30.69
N GLU A 19 7.33 2.10 30.01
CA GLU A 19 6.55 3.10 29.30
C GLU A 19 5.57 2.37 28.38
N LEU A 20 4.33 2.85 28.36
CA LEU A 20 3.30 2.31 27.48
C LEU A 20 3.79 2.44 26.05
N ARG A 21 4.22 1.31 25.46
CA ARG A 21 4.54 1.19 24.04
C ARG A 21 3.37 1.75 23.24
N VAL A 22 3.60 2.80 22.47
CA VAL A 22 2.61 3.27 21.49
C VAL A 22 2.65 2.29 20.32
N ASN A 23 1.91 1.18 20.40
CA ASN A 23 1.65 0.37 19.21
C ASN A 23 0.80 1.23 18.27
N ARG A 24 1.42 1.76 17.22
CA ARG A 24 0.77 2.59 16.19
C ARG A 24 -0.13 1.77 15.26
N PHE A 25 -0.03 0.45 15.32
CA PHE A 25 -0.79 -0.48 14.49
C PHE A 25 -1.95 -1.11 15.26
N PRO A 26 -3.10 -1.38 14.61
CA PRO A 26 -4.20 -2.12 15.22
C PRO A 26 -3.98 -3.65 15.22
N PHE A 27 -2.72 -4.09 15.12
CA PHE A 27 -2.33 -5.50 15.08
C PHE A 27 -0.91 -5.70 15.63
N ASP A 28 -0.56 -6.94 15.97
CA ASP A 28 0.74 -7.29 16.56
C ASP A 28 1.73 -7.88 15.54
N ALA A 29 1.26 -8.22 14.33
CA ALA A 29 2.09 -8.76 13.26
C ALA A 29 1.48 -8.50 11.88
N ILE A 30 2.34 -8.52 10.85
CA ILE A 30 1.97 -8.42 9.44
C ILE A 30 2.66 -9.51 8.61
N SER A 31 2.05 -9.92 7.50
CA SER A 31 2.67 -10.85 6.54
C SER A 31 3.90 -10.24 5.86
N GLY A 32 4.71 -11.06 5.20
CA GLY A 32 5.88 -10.59 4.45
C GLY A 32 7.18 -10.57 5.25
N ASN A 33 7.20 -11.12 6.47
CA ASN A 33 8.40 -11.25 7.29
C ASN A 33 9.14 -9.91 7.47
N VAL A 34 8.42 -8.89 7.94
CA VAL A 34 8.97 -7.61 8.40
C VAL A 34 8.59 -7.42 9.86
N THR A 35 9.44 -6.77 10.64
CA THR A 35 9.08 -6.36 12.01
C THR A 35 8.11 -5.17 11.97
N LEU A 36 7.43 -4.90 13.08
CA LEU A 36 6.60 -3.69 13.19
C LEU A 36 7.43 -2.41 13.11
N GLU A 37 8.70 -2.43 13.53
CA GLU A 37 9.61 -1.29 13.36
C GLU A 37 9.97 -1.05 11.89
N GLN A 38 10.26 -2.13 11.15
CA GLN A 38 10.48 -2.05 9.71
C GLN A 38 9.22 -1.55 8.99
N LEU A 39 8.05 -2.06 9.36
CA LEU A 39 6.78 -1.57 8.80
C LEU A 39 6.53 -0.10 9.14
N ASP A 40 6.83 0.34 10.36
CA ASP A 40 6.72 1.74 10.75
C ASP A 40 7.67 2.62 9.93
N THR A 41 8.91 2.16 9.68
CA THR A 41 9.86 2.88 8.80
C THR A 41 9.33 2.95 7.38
N ILE A 42 8.80 1.84 6.84
CA ILE A 42 8.19 1.78 5.51
C ILE A 42 7.04 2.79 5.41
N MET A 43 6.13 2.80 6.39
CA MET A 43 4.98 3.70 6.39
C MET A 43 5.39 5.17 6.54
N SER A 44 6.45 5.47 7.30
CA SER A 44 7.02 6.81 7.37
C SER A 44 7.58 7.26 6.02
N LEU A 45 8.33 6.42 5.32
CA LEU A 45 8.85 6.72 3.97
C LEU A 45 7.73 6.97 2.96
N VAL A 46 6.70 6.12 2.98
CA VAL A 46 5.48 6.30 2.15
C VAL A 46 4.78 7.61 2.51
N SER A 47 4.63 7.92 3.79
CA SER A 47 3.97 9.15 4.23
C SER A 47 4.79 10.40 3.91
N ILE A 48 6.12 10.35 3.88
CA ILE A 48 6.93 11.47 3.38
C ILE A 48 6.57 11.72 1.91
N ALA A 49 6.49 10.67 1.10
CA ALA A 49 6.13 10.81 -0.31
C ALA A 49 4.70 11.33 -0.54
N GLU A 50 3.73 10.83 0.24
CA GLU A 50 2.31 11.17 0.08
C GLU A 50 1.93 12.49 0.78
N ASN A 51 2.54 12.82 1.91
CA ASN A 51 2.07 13.87 2.81
C ASN A 51 3.17 14.86 3.23
N ASN A 52 4.39 14.72 2.73
CA ASN A 52 5.56 15.50 3.14
C ASN A 52 5.76 15.49 4.67
N LYS A 53 5.48 14.34 5.30
CA LYS A 53 5.48 14.15 6.76
C LYS A 53 5.75 12.69 7.13
N ALA A 54 6.65 12.45 8.07
CA ALA A 54 7.06 11.09 8.46
C ALA A 54 6.09 10.42 9.45
N GLU A 55 5.34 11.20 10.24
CA GLU A 55 4.39 10.71 11.24
C GLU A 55 3.09 10.25 10.59
N TRP A 56 3.16 9.12 9.88
CA TRP A 56 2.05 8.56 9.10
C TRP A 56 0.79 8.37 9.96
N TRP A 57 0.94 8.01 11.24
CA TRP A 57 -0.16 7.74 12.16
C TRP A 57 -1.02 8.97 12.46
N GLU A 58 -0.58 10.18 12.12
CA GLU A 58 -1.38 11.38 12.28
C GLU A 58 -2.39 11.58 11.14
N ASN A 59 -2.31 10.80 10.06
CA ASN A 59 -3.14 10.99 8.87
C ASN A 59 -4.40 10.10 8.83
N TYR A 60 -4.79 9.41 9.91
CA TYR A 60 -6.03 8.63 9.90
C TYR A 60 -7.27 9.48 9.62
N ASP A 61 -7.23 10.75 10.01
CA ASP A 61 -8.32 11.73 9.96
C ASP A 61 -8.27 12.60 8.70
N TYR A 62 -7.26 12.42 7.84
CA TYR A 62 -7.09 13.17 6.60
C TYR A 62 -8.29 12.93 5.66
N CYS A 63 -8.85 14.02 5.14
CA CYS A 63 -9.91 13.98 4.13
C CYS A 63 -9.99 15.31 3.39
N GLU A 64 -9.79 15.28 2.08
CA GLU A 64 -9.77 16.46 1.22
C GLU A 64 -10.27 16.11 -0.18
N ASP A 65 -11.02 17.00 -0.83
CA ASP A 65 -11.22 16.94 -2.27
C ASP A 65 -10.10 17.77 -2.90
N ARG A 66 -9.16 17.09 -3.56
CA ARG A 66 -7.98 17.73 -4.15
C ARG A 66 -8.24 18.22 -5.58
N GLU A 67 -9.48 18.12 -6.07
CA GLU A 67 -9.89 18.50 -7.42
C GLU A 67 -9.05 17.82 -8.53
N ASN A 68 -8.48 16.65 -8.24
CA ASN A 68 -7.61 15.89 -9.15
C ASN A 68 -8.38 14.83 -9.98
N GLY A 69 -9.71 14.93 -10.01
CA GLY A 69 -10.58 14.01 -10.74
C GLY A 69 -10.85 12.67 -10.05
N ARG A 70 -10.52 12.53 -8.75
CA ARG A 70 -10.76 11.29 -7.96
C ARG A 70 -11.77 11.47 -6.82
N GLY A 71 -12.32 12.67 -6.68
CA GLY A 71 -13.19 13.06 -5.56
C GLY A 71 -12.41 13.18 -4.25
N TYR A 72 -13.04 12.80 -3.14
CA TYR A 72 -12.41 12.85 -1.82
C TYR A 72 -11.26 11.85 -1.71
N THR A 73 -10.09 12.31 -1.26
CA THR A 73 -8.91 11.53 -0.87
C THR A 73 -8.84 11.45 0.65
N VAL A 74 -8.66 10.24 1.20
CA VAL A 74 -8.90 9.97 2.63
C VAL A 74 -7.81 9.09 3.25
N SER A 75 -7.46 9.39 4.50
CA SER A 75 -6.62 8.59 5.40
C SER A 75 -5.16 8.40 4.95
N LEU A 76 -4.48 7.44 5.58
CA LEU A 76 -3.03 7.21 5.55
C LEU A 76 -2.38 7.21 4.16
N VAL A 77 -3.05 6.59 3.18
CA VAL A 77 -2.50 6.33 1.83
C VAL A 77 -3.34 6.94 0.71
N GLY A 78 -4.30 7.81 1.06
CA GLY A 78 -5.11 8.52 0.08
C GLY A 78 -6.15 7.67 -0.67
N PHE A 79 -6.98 6.92 0.07
CA PHE A 79 -8.12 6.21 -0.53
C PHE A 79 -9.09 7.20 -1.17
N CYS A 80 -9.52 6.97 -2.42
CA CYS A 80 -10.36 7.94 -3.11
C CYS A 80 -11.81 7.47 -3.31
N SER A 81 -12.77 8.39 -3.22
CA SER A 81 -14.18 8.09 -3.46
C SER A 81 -14.47 7.63 -4.89
N GLY A 82 -13.65 8.07 -5.85
CA GLY A 82 -13.78 7.73 -7.27
C GLY A 82 -13.04 6.49 -7.75
N THR A 83 -12.25 5.82 -6.89
CA THR A 83 -11.35 4.71 -7.28
C THR A 83 -11.69 3.38 -6.60
N SER A 84 -12.93 3.22 -6.13
CA SER A 84 -13.48 2.02 -5.48
C SER A 84 -12.87 1.61 -4.14
N ASP A 85 -11.65 2.02 -3.84
CA ASP A 85 -10.93 1.66 -2.62
C ASP A 85 -11.58 2.26 -1.36
N LEU A 86 -11.95 3.54 -1.36
CA LEU A 86 -12.66 4.14 -0.22
C LEU A 86 -14.03 3.47 0.04
N LEU A 87 -14.76 3.11 -1.01
CA LEU A 87 -16.01 2.35 -0.89
C LEU A 87 -15.77 1.02 -0.15
N GLN A 88 -14.70 0.31 -0.49
CA GLN A 88 -14.35 -0.95 0.16
C GLN A 88 -13.95 -0.75 1.63
N ILE A 89 -13.23 0.32 1.97
CA ILE A 89 -12.88 0.62 3.37
C ILE A 89 -14.15 0.86 4.20
N VAL A 90 -15.07 1.68 3.68
CA VAL A 90 -16.31 1.99 4.39
C VAL A 90 -17.22 0.76 4.52
N ARG A 91 -17.20 -0.17 3.56
CA ARG A 91 -17.85 -1.49 3.72
C ARG A 91 -17.23 -2.35 4.82
N TYR A 92 -15.92 -2.26 5.05
CA TYR A 92 -15.30 -2.94 6.19
C TYR A 92 -15.74 -2.31 7.51
N VAL A 93 -15.89 -0.99 7.56
CA VAL A 93 -16.46 -0.29 8.71
C VAL A 93 -17.90 -0.76 8.95
N GLU A 94 -18.79 -0.66 7.95
CA GLU A 94 -20.20 -1.09 8.06
C GLU A 94 -20.33 -2.55 8.51
N LYS A 95 -19.50 -3.45 7.97
CA LYS A 95 -19.53 -4.87 8.36
C LYS A 95 -19.10 -5.08 9.82
N ALA A 96 -18.18 -4.27 10.33
CA ALA A 96 -17.68 -4.39 11.70
C ALA A 96 -18.62 -3.70 12.70
N ASP A 97 -19.16 -2.55 12.33
CA ASP A 97 -20.07 -1.72 13.12
C ASP A 97 -21.05 -0.98 12.18
N PRO A 98 -22.27 -1.52 11.98
CA PRO A 98 -23.29 -0.91 11.12
C PRO A 98 -23.77 0.48 11.61
N ASP A 99 -23.62 0.77 12.91
CA ASP A 99 -24.05 2.03 13.51
C ASP A 99 -22.93 3.10 13.46
N HIS A 100 -21.75 2.74 12.96
CA HIS A 100 -20.62 3.64 12.83
C HIS A 100 -20.97 4.84 11.92
N PRO A 101 -20.60 6.09 12.26
CA PRO A 101 -20.95 7.26 11.46
C PRO A 101 -20.52 7.20 10.00
N LEU A 102 -19.44 6.48 9.67
CA LEU A 102 -18.99 6.29 8.29
C LEU A 102 -19.86 5.29 7.49
N ALA A 103 -20.54 4.35 8.14
CA ALA A 103 -21.35 3.32 7.46
C ALA A 103 -22.47 3.94 6.60
N GLN A 104 -22.99 5.11 6.98
CA GLN A 104 -24.03 5.82 6.22
C GLN A 104 -23.62 6.20 4.79
N PHE A 105 -22.32 6.23 4.48
CA PHE A 105 -21.83 6.68 3.17
C PHE A 105 -21.74 5.57 2.13
N VAL A 106 -22.03 4.29 2.46
CA VAL A 106 -21.87 3.17 1.52
C VAL A 106 -22.64 3.37 0.21
N ASP A 107 -23.91 3.77 0.29
CA ASP A 107 -24.75 3.97 -0.90
C ASP A 107 -24.32 5.19 -1.74
N ALA A 108 -23.90 6.27 -1.08
CA ALA A 108 -23.38 7.46 -1.74
C ALA A 108 -22.06 7.15 -2.45
N LEU A 109 -21.12 6.49 -1.76
CA LEU A 109 -19.84 6.04 -2.32
C LEU A 109 -20.06 5.11 -3.52
N LYS A 110 -20.97 4.15 -3.43
CA LYS A 110 -21.34 3.28 -4.56
C LYS A 110 -21.88 4.05 -5.77
N THR A 111 -22.57 5.15 -5.53
CA THR A 111 -23.15 5.98 -6.60
C THR A 111 -22.10 6.81 -7.32
N VAL A 112 -21.10 7.31 -6.60
CA VAL A 112 -20.05 8.18 -7.17
C VAL A 112 -18.81 7.43 -7.64
N ASP A 113 -18.66 6.16 -7.26
CA ASP A 113 -17.54 5.30 -7.66
C ASP A 113 -17.28 5.33 -9.18
N GLY A 114 -16.02 5.49 -9.57
CA GLY A 114 -15.61 5.73 -10.96
C GLY A 114 -15.74 7.17 -11.45
N THR A 115 -16.12 8.12 -10.59
CA THR A 115 -16.23 9.56 -10.90
C THR A 115 -15.59 10.43 -9.82
N ASP A 116 -15.44 11.72 -10.09
CA ASP A 116 -15.03 12.73 -9.11
C ASP A 116 -16.18 13.35 -8.32
N SER A 117 -17.41 12.84 -8.48
CA SER A 117 -18.58 13.42 -7.84
C SER A 117 -18.54 13.28 -6.31
N THR A 118 -18.86 14.36 -5.60
CA THR A 118 -19.00 14.37 -4.13
C THR A 118 -20.46 14.35 -3.68
N LYS A 119 -21.40 14.04 -4.57
CA LYS A 119 -22.84 14.04 -4.28
C LYS A 119 -23.19 13.03 -3.19
N GLY A 120 -23.77 13.52 -2.09
CA GLY A 120 -24.13 12.68 -0.93
C GLY A 120 -22.98 12.44 0.06
N LEU A 121 -21.80 13.02 -0.18
CA LEU A 121 -20.61 12.88 0.65
C LEU A 121 -20.23 14.17 1.41
N THR A 122 -21.10 15.18 1.45
CA THR A 122 -20.77 16.50 2.02
C THR A 122 -20.34 16.47 3.48
N SER A 123 -20.82 15.51 4.27
CA SER A 123 -20.41 15.29 5.67
C SER A 123 -19.29 14.26 5.84
N LEU A 124 -18.83 13.59 4.77
CA LEU A 124 -17.83 12.51 4.83
C LEU A 124 -16.58 12.96 5.56
N CYS A 125 -15.98 14.08 5.15
CA CYS A 125 -14.75 14.55 5.77
C CYS A 125 -14.93 15.02 7.22
N ALA A 126 -16.13 15.46 7.62
CA ALA A 126 -16.40 15.73 9.02
C ALA A 126 -16.44 14.43 9.84
N SER A 127 -17.10 13.39 9.30
CA SER A 127 -17.16 12.07 9.92
C SER A 127 -15.78 11.41 10.02
N VAL A 128 -14.97 11.46 8.97
CA VAL A 128 -13.59 10.95 8.98
C VAL A 128 -12.77 11.68 10.05
N ARG A 129 -12.81 13.02 10.09
CA ARG A 129 -12.07 13.79 11.09
C ARG A 129 -12.48 13.50 12.53
N SER A 130 -13.72 13.07 12.74
CA SER A 130 -14.20 12.63 14.05
C SER A 130 -13.94 11.14 14.36
N SER A 131 -13.40 10.37 13.40
CA SER A 131 -13.16 8.94 13.53
C SER A 131 -11.68 8.69 13.84
N ASN A 132 -11.38 8.28 15.07
CA ASN A 132 -10.05 7.78 15.45
C ASN A 132 -10.14 6.53 16.34
N ASP A 133 -11.22 5.79 16.18
CA ASP A 133 -11.48 4.56 16.90
C ASP A 133 -10.84 3.35 16.19
N LYS A 134 -10.82 2.22 16.91
CA LYS A 134 -10.22 0.98 16.41
C LYS A 134 -10.94 0.38 15.21
N THR A 135 -12.24 0.64 15.03
CA THR A 135 -13.00 0.14 13.88
C THR A 135 -12.52 0.83 12.61
N TRP A 136 -12.40 2.16 12.64
CA TRP A 136 -11.84 2.93 11.53
C TRP A 136 -10.39 2.53 11.21
N GLN A 137 -9.52 2.52 12.22
CA GLN A 137 -8.10 2.16 12.04
C GLN A 137 -7.94 0.74 11.48
N SER A 138 -8.72 -0.23 11.97
CA SER A 138 -8.68 -1.61 11.48
C SER A 138 -9.18 -1.74 10.03
N ALA A 139 -10.21 -0.98 9.65
CA ALA A 139 -10.73 -0.97 8.28
C ALA A 139 -9.71 -0.38 7.30
N VAL A 140 -9.09 0.75 7.65
CA VAL A 140 -7.99 1.37 6.90
C VAL A 140 -6.87 0.37 6.67
N TRP A 141 -6.37 -0.25 7.73
CA TRP A 141 -5.28 -1.23 7.63
C TRP A 141 -5.66 -2.49 6.87
N LYS A 142 -6.93 -2.93 6.93
CA LYS A 142 -7.41 -4.03 6.10
C LYS A 142 -7.39 -3.67 4.62
N GLY A 143 -7.71 -2.42 4.28
CA GLY A 143 -7.53 -1.85 2.95
C GLY A 143 -6.09 -1.90 2.48
N ILE A 144 -5.19 -1.26 3.25
CA ILE A 144 -3.75 -1.22 2.94
C ILE A 144 -3.21 -2.62 2.71
N LYS A 145 -3.56 -3.57 3.59
CA LYS A 145 -3.09 -4.94 3.49
C LYS A 145 -3.54 -5.63 2.22
N ARG A 146 -4.84 -5.61 1.94
CA ARG A 146 -5.41 -6.36 0.83
C ARG A 146 -5.06 -5.79 -0.53
N GLU A 147 -5.13 -4.46 -0.66
CA GLU A 147 -5.01 -3.81 -1.98
C GLU A 147 -3.54 -3.55 -2.37
N TYR A 148 -2.63 -3.40 -1.39
CA TYR A 148 -1.26 -2.96 -1.68
C TYR A 148 -0.18 -3.86 -1.06
N TRP A 149 -0.24 -4.13 0.25
CA TRP A 149 0.83 -4.88 0.94
C TRP A 149 0.91 -6.35 0.53
N GLU A 150 -0.22 -7.06 0.49
CA GLU A 150 -0.26 -8.48 0.14
C GLU A 150 0.16 -8.73 -1.33
N PRO A 151 -0.28 -7.92 -2.33
CA PRO A 151 0.28 -7.99 -3.67
C PRO A 151 1.78 -7.73 -3.71
N ALA A 152 2.26 -6.65 -3.06
CA ALA A 152 3.68 -6.28 -3.06
C ALA A 152 4.56 -7.36 -2.44
N THR A 153 4.18 -7.89 -1.26
CA THR A 153 4.97 -8.93 -0.57
C THR A 153 4.92 -10.28 -1.26
N ARG A 154 3.81 -10.62 -1.92
CA ARG A 154 3.73 -11.82 -2.76
C ARG A 154 4.64 -11.70 -3.98
N TRP A 155 4.59 -10.56 -4.65
CA TRP A 155 5.44 -10.29 -5.80
C TRP A 155 6.93 -10.37 -5.42
N ALA A 156 7.30 -9.78 -4.28
CA ALA A 156 8.66 -9.87 -3.72
C ALA A 156 9.08 -11.34 -3.53
N TYR A 157 8.23 -12.14 -2.88
CA TYR A 157 8.48 -13.56 -2.65
C TYR A 157 8.68 -14.35 -3.94
N GLU A 158 7.83 -14.12 -4.95
CA GLU A 158 7.91 -14.80 -6.25
C GLU A 158 9.19 -14.46 -7.03
N HIS A 159 9.80 -13.31 -6.75
CA HIS A 159 11.06 -12.86 -7.36
C HIS A 159 12.28 -13.01 -6.45
N GLY A 160 12.13 -13.73 -5.32
CA GLY A 160 13.24 -13.99 -4.40
C GLY A 160 13.76 -12.74 -3.67
N LEU A 161 12.98 -11.66 -3.60
CA LEU A 161 13.33 -10.44 -2.88
C LEU A 161 12.87 -10.55 -1.42
N THR A 162 13.81 -10.38 -0.49
CA THR A 162 13.60 -10.73 0.92
C THR A 162 13.72 -9.56 1.88
N SER A 163 14.41 -8.48 1.48
CA SER A 163 14.72 -7.36 2.34
C SER A 163 13.49 -6.52 2.71
N ALA A 164 13.58 -5.78 3.82
CA ALA A 164 12.56 -4.80 4.18
C ALA A 164 12.48 -3.66 3.16
N LEU A 165 13.63 -3.24 2.62
CA LEU A 165 13.72 -2.22 1.58
C LEU A 165 12.93 -2.60 0.33
N ALA A 166 13.09 -3.83 -0.17
CA ALA A 166 12.33 -4.33 -1.33
C ALA A 166 10.82 -4.24 -1.09
N LYS A 167 10.35 -4.73 0.07
CA LYS A 167 8.92 -4.75 0.39
C LYS A 167 8.35 -3.34 0.55
N GLY A 168 9.10 -2.43 1.16
CA GLY A 168 8.73 -1.02 1.27
C GLY A 168 8.63 -0.34 -0.08
N PHE A 169 9.64 -0.52 -0.93
CA PHE A 169 9.64 0.02 -2.29
C PHE A 169 8.50 -0.55 -3.14
N LEU A 170 8.20 -1.85 -3.05
CA LEU A 170 7.11 -2.48 -3.79
C LEU A 170 5.73 -2.05 -3.27
N LEU A 171 5.57 -1.81 -1.96
CA LEU A 171 4.38 -1.17 -1.41
C LEU A 171 4.20 0.22 -2.01
N ASP A 172 5.27 1.01 -2.07
CA ASP A 172 5.26 2.35 -2.66
C ASP A 172 4.94 2.35 -4.16
N VAL A 173 5.42 1.34 -4.89
CA VAL A 173 5.01 1.08 -6.28
C VAL A 173 3.52 0.79 -6.36
N ALA A 174 3.01 -0.15 -5.55
CA ALA A 174 1.61 -0.56 -5.58
C ALA A 174 0.66 0.59 -5.24
N LEU A 175 1.04 1.47 -4.30
CA LEU A 175 0.28 2.67 -3.96
C LEU A 175 0.22 3.67 -5.11
N ASN A 176 1.34 3.88 -5.80
CA ASN A 176 1.44 4.92 -6.82
C ASN A 176 0.94 4.46 -8.20
N HIS A 177 1.10 3.17 -8.53
CA HIS A 177 0.86 2.61 -9.86
C HIS A 177 -0.15 1.44 -9.87
N GLY A 178 -0.80 1.15 -8.74
CA GLY A 178 -1.63 -0.05 -8.58
C GLY A 178 -0.80 -1.33 -8.49
N ALA A 179 -1.44 -2.46 -8.16
CA ALA A 179 -0.77 -3.75 -8.10
C ALA A 179 -0.23 -4.19 -9.47
N GLU A 180 -0.90 -3.80 -10.56
CA GLU A 180 -0.45 -3.99 -11.95
C GLU A 180 0.85 -3.24 -12.27
N GLY A 181 1.15 -2.17 -11.51
CA GLY A 181 2.39 -1.42 -11.63
C GLY A 181 3.62 -2.27 -11.32
N LEU A 182 3.47 -3.31 -10.48
CA LEU A 182 4.56 -4.20 -10.11
C LEU A 182 5.14 -4.93 -11.33
N ASP A 183 4.30 -5.51 -12.18
CA ASP A 183 4.77 -6.18 -13.40
C ASP A 183 5.14 -5.18 -14.49
N LEU A 184 4.39 -4.08 -14.63
CA LEU A 184 4.63 -3.08 -15.64
C LEU A 184 6.03 -2.47 -15.51
N ILE A 185 6.43 -2.12 -14.28
CA ILE A 185 7.73 -1.52 -14.01
C ILE A 185 8.84 -2.57 -14.06
N ALA A 186 8.59 -3.81 -13.63
CA ALA A 186 9.55 -4.90 -13.75
C ALA A 186 9.73 -5.42 -15.19
N GLY A 187 8.85 -5.06 -16.13
CA GLY A 187 8.86 -5.55 -17.52
C GLY A 187 10.23 -5.50 -18.22
N PRO A 188 10.99 -4.40 -18.15
CA PRO A 188 12.36 -4.32 -18.71
C PRO A 188 13.36 -5.31 -18.09
N LEU A 189 13.06 -5.85 -16.91
CA LEU A 189 13.87 -6.82 -16.15
C LEU A 189 13.37 -8.25 -16.27
N SER A 190 12.39 -8.52 -17.15
CA SER A 190 11.74 -9.84 -17.28
C SER A 190 12.67 -11.03 -17.55
N SER A 191 13.90 -10.78 -18.03
CA SER A 191 14.93 -11.81 -18.25
C SER A 191 16.04 -11.81 -17.19
N VAL A 192 15.94 -10.96 -16.17
CA VAL A 192 16.95 -10.79 -15.12
C VAL A 192 16.50 -11.58 -13.89
N ASP A 193 17.31 -12.54 -13.46
CA ASP A 193 17.07 -13.26 -12.22
C ASP A 193 17.73 -12.53 -11.03
N ALA A 194 16.91 -12.03 -10.11
CA ALA A 194 17.39 -11.36 -8.90
C ALA A 194 18.31 -12.25 -8.05
N MET A 195 18.09 -13.57 -8.08
CA MET A 195 18.94 -14.53 -7.36
C MET A 195 20.33 -14.68 -8.01
N GLU A 196 20.44 -14.42 -9.31
CA GLU A 196 21.70 -14.49 -10.05
C GLU A 196 22.54 -13.23 -9.84
N ILE A 197 21.92 -12.04 -9.92
CA ILE A 197 22.64 -10.76 -9.83
C ILE A 197 22.71 -10.18 -8.42
N GLY A 198 21.91 -10.71 -7.49
CA GLY A 198 21.77 -10.21 -6.13
C GLY A 198 20.67 -9.15 -6.01
N GLU A 199 19.98 -9.19 -4.86
CA GLU A 199 18.80 -8.36 -4.58
C GLU A 199 19.08 -6.85 -4.69
N ALA A 200 20.21 -6.36 -4.17
CA ALA A 200 20.54 -4.93 -4.22
C ALA A 200 20.67 -4.41 -5.66
N THR A 201 21.36 -5.17 -6.53
CA THR A 201 21.51 -4.81 -7.95
C THR A 201 20.18 -4.88 -8.68
N TYR A 202 19.37 -5.91 -8.41
CA TYR A 202 18.03 -6.00 -8.99
C TYR A 202 17.12 -4.84 -8.56
N LEU A 203 17.18 -4.43 -7.29
CA LEU A 203 16.42 -3.28 -6.79
C LEU A 203 16.88 -1.96 -7.43
N GLU A 204 18.19 -1.78 -7.62
CA GLU A 204 18.71 -0.60 -8.33
C GLU A 204 18.13 -0.51 -9.75
N ASP A 205 18.17 -1.62 -10.49
CA ASP A 205 17.60 -1.73 -11.83
C ASP A 205 16.08 -1.48 -11.85
N TYR A 206 15.35 -2.00 -10.85
CA TYR A 206 13.91 -1.79 -10.72
C TYR A 206 13.61 -0.31 -10.44
N MET A 207 14.28 0.30 -9.46
CA MET A 207 14.11 1.71 -9.13
C MET A 207 14.40 2.60 -10.35
N ASN A 208 15.44 2.27 -11.12
CA ASN A 208 15.75 2.95 -12.38
C ASN A 208 14.64 2.76 -13.43
N SER A 209 14.08 1.56 -13.57
CA SER A 209 12.93 1.30 -14.43
C SER A 209 11.71 2.16 -14.04
N ARG A 210 11.42 2.27 -12.74
CA ARG A 210 10.35 3.14 -12.23
C ARG A 210 10.60 4.60 -12.56
N ALA A 211 11.82 5.09 -12.30
CA ALA A 211 12.23 6.46 -12.59
C ALA A 211 12.03 6.78 -14.08
N ASN A 212 12.43 5.85 -14.97
CA ASN A 212 12.26 6.00 -16.41
C ASN A 212 10.78 6.03 -16.83
N LEU A 213 9.94 5.19 -16.23
CA LEU A 213 8.50 5.18 -16.50
C LEU A 213 7.83 6.51 -16.11
N ILE A 214 8.21 7.07 -14.96
CA ILE A 214 7.72 8.39 -14.50
C ILE A 214 8.22 9.48 -15.47
N ALA A 215 9.52 9.48 -15.78
CA ALA A 215 10.13 10.42 -16.72
C ALA A 215 9.46 10.41 -18.10
N ALA A 216 9.11 9.24 -18.61
CA ALA A 216 8.43 9.08 -19.90
C ALA A 216 7.03 9.72 -19.95
N LYS A 217 6.39 9.94 -18.79
CA LYS A 217 5.12 10.68 -18.68
C LYS A 217 5.30 12.21 -18.68
N GLY A 218 6.53 12.68 -18.81
CA GLY A 218 6.89 14.10 -18.73
C GLY A 218 6.96 14.64 -17.30
N GLU A 219 6.83 13.76 -16.31
CA GLU A 219 7.02 14.08 -14.90
C GLU A 219 8.50 13.89 -14.57
N PRO A 220 9.17 14.82 -13.87
CA PRO A 220 10.53 14.55 -13.40
C PRO A 220 10.52 13.25 -12.59
N ALA A 221 11.49 12.35 -12.85
CA ALA A 221 11.69 11.19 -11.99
C ALA A 221 11.72 11.69 -10.54
N SER A 222 10.69 11.30 -9.78
CA SER A 222 10.33 12.08 -8.61
C SER A 222 11.31 11.82 -7.48
N GLU A 223 11.47 12.83 -6.61
CA GLU A 223 12.23 12.72 -5.35
C GLU A 223 11.80 11.49 -4.53
N ARG A 224 10.59 10.97 -4.77
CA ARG A 224 10.05 9.72 -4.22
C ARG A 224 10.91 8.50 -4.54
N VAL A 225 11.34 8.33 -5.79
CA VAL A 225 12.21 7.19 -6.16
C VAL A 225 13.61 7.39 -5.57
N ALA A 226 14.08 8.64 -5.56
CA ALA A 226 15.39 8.98 -5.02
C ALA A 226 15.52 8.62 -3.52
N MET A 227 14.46 8.76 -2.72
CA MET A 227 14.48 8.33 -1.31
C MET A 227 14.87 6.84 -1.17
N TRP A 228 14.27 5.96 -1.96
CA TRP A 228 14.58 4.52 -1.92
C TRP A 228 15.98 4.23 -2.44
N GLN A 229 16.44 4.96 -3.47
CA GLN A 229 17.80 4.83 -4.01
C GLN A 229 18.88 5.27 -3.04
N THR A 230 18.63 6.32 -2.24
CA THR A 230 19.54 6.76 -1.18
C THR A 230 19.75 5.64 -0.17
N ILE A 231 18.67 5.05 0.33
CA ILE A 231 18.74 3.96 1.32
C ILE A 231 19.45 2.72 0.74
N LEU A 232 19.19 2.39 -0.53
CA LEU A 232 19.88 1.32 -1.23
C LEU A 232 21.38 1.58 -1.35
N THR A 233 21.78 2.81 -1.70
CA THR A 233 23.18 3.22 -1.86
C THR A 233 23.95 3.14 -0.54
N GLU A 234 23.28 3.41 0.58
CA GLU A 234 23.83 3.25 1.93
C GLU A 234 23.96 1.77 2.34
N GLY A 235 23.36 0.85 1.59
CA GLY A 235 23.38 -0.58 1.87
C GLY A 235 22.39 -1.01 2.97
N ASN A 236 21.44 -0.14 3.34
CA ASN A 236 20.48 -0.41 4.41
C ASN A 236 19.26 -1.19 3.90
N LEU A 237 19.47 -2.45 3.51
CA LEU A 237 18.42 -3.35 3.00
C LEU A 237 17.35 -3.67 4.06
N GLU A 238 17.72 -3.68 5.35
CA GLU A 238 16.82 -4.06 6.44
C GLU A 238 16.09 -2.86 7.07
N LEU A 239 16.28 -1.64 6.56
CA LEU A 239 15.68 -0.42 7.08
C LEU A 239 15.97 -0.19 8.57
N GLU A 240 17.21 -0.50 8.98
CA GLU A 240 17.70 -0.26 10.33
C GLU A 240 17.64 1.24 10.65
N ARG A 241 17.14 1.57 11.83
CA ARG A 241 17.04 2.95 12.33
C ARG A 241 18.36 3.41 12.98
N PRO A 242 18.69 4.71 12.91
CA PRO A 242 17.94 5.75 12.21
C PRO A 242 18.13 5.66 10.68
N VAL A 243 17.03 5.84 9.94
CA VAL A 243 17.09 6.10 8.50
C VAL A 243 17.14 7.61 8.32
N ALA A 244 18.33 8.13 8.04
CA ALA A 244 18.62 9.56 8.01
C ALA A 244 18.75 10.08 6.57
N ASP A 245 18.93 11.40 6.45
CA ASP A 245 19.25 12.09 5.20
C ASP A 245 18.24 11.86 4.05
N ILE A 246 17.00 11.54 4.41
CA ILE A 246 15.91 11.36 3.45
C ILE A 246 15.43 12.74 3.01
N LYS A 247 15.71 13.09 1.76
CA LYS A 247 15.31 14.36 1.17
C LYS A 247 14.03 14.22 0.37
N PHE A 248 13.06 15.10 0.61
CA PHE A 248 11.85 15.19 -0.20
C PHE A 248 11.29 16.62 -0.20
N LYS A 249 10.98 17.14 -1.39
CA LYS A 249 10.49 18.51 -1.64
C LYS A 249 11.32 19.62 -0.99
N GLY A 250 12.62 19.39 -0.85
CA GLY A 250 13.56 20.33 -0.21
C GLY A 250 13.65 20.21 1.31
N ASP A 251 12.78 19.43 1.95
CA ASP A 251 12.85 19.09 3.36
C ASP A 251 13.76 17.86 3.58
N MET A 252 14.29 17.75 4.80
CA MET A 252 15.14 16.64 5.23
C MET A 252 14.47 15.92 6.40
N PHE A 253 14.41 14.59 6.32
CA PHE A 253 13.76 13.74 7.30
C PHE A 253 14.74 12.71 7.88
N THR A 254 14.56 12.40 9.15
CA THR A 254 15.20 11.28 9.84
C THR A 254 14.12 10.45 10.53
N ILE A 255 14.10 9.14 10.27
CA ILE A 255 13.16 8.20 10.86
C ILE A 255 13.89 7.40 11.94
N GLY A 256 13.38 7.41 13.17
CA GLY A 256 13.94 6.60 14.27
C GLY A 256 15.18 7.19 14.96
N GLY A 257 15.34 8.51 14.93
CA GLY A 257 16.41 9.22 15.65
C GLY A 257 16.11 9.48 17.13
N ASP A 258 14.83 9.66 17.49
CA ASP A 258 14.37 10.08 18.83
C ASP A 258 13.20 9.23 19.40
N ASP A 259 12.70 8.25 18.64
CA ASP A 259 11.59 7.37 19.05
C ASP A 259 12.12 6.07 19.66
N GLU A 260 11.72 5.76 20.90
CA GLU A 260 12.06 4.50 21.56
C GLU A 260 11.67 3.29 20.69
N ASN A 261 12.66 2.42 20.46
CA ASN A 261 12.59 1.10 19.83
C ASN A 261 11.18 0.48 19.80
N LEU A 262 10.61 0.30 18.61
CA LEU A 262 9.37 -0.47 18.42
C LEU A 262 9.67 -1.98 18.46
N ASN A 263 10.94 -2.36 18.27
CA ASN A 263 11.46 -3.71 18.42
C ASN A 263 11.70 -4.06 19.90
N GLY A 264 10.69 -4.58 20.59
CA GLY A 264 10.94 -5.46 21.73
C GLY A 264 11.29 -6.85 21.19
N ASP A 265 12.56 -7.26 21.29
CA ASP A 265 13.12 -8.60 21.03
C ASP A 265 12.16 -9.60 20.36
N TYR A 266 12.09 -9.57 19.03
CA TYR A 266 11.52 -10.68 18.27
C TYR A 266 12.59 -11.79 18.19
N GLU A 267 12.65 -12.67 19.19
CA GLU A 267 13.38 -13.93 19.02
C GLU A 267 12.65 -14.76 17.96
N ALA A 268 13.30 -14.97 16.82
CA ALA A 268 12.89 -15.94 15.82
C ALA A 268 12.71 -17.32 16.48
N GLY A 269 11.45 -17.73 16.66
CA GLY A 269 10.98 -19.09 16.89
C GLY A 269 11.92 -20.06 17.60
N LYS A 270 11.97 -20.01 18.95
CA LYS A 270 12.09 -21.26 19.71
C LYS A 270 10.71 -21.89 19.79
N VAL A 271 10.49 -22.96 19.03
CA VAL A 271 9.38 -23.89 19.25
C VAL A 271 9.57 -24.50 20.64
N SER A 272 8.83 -24.02 21.63
CA SER A 272 8.70 -24.69 22.92
C SER A 272 7.49 -25.63 22.86
N THR A 273 7.78 -26.92 22.80
CA THR A 273 6.81 -27.99 23.02
C THR A 273 6.39 -28.00 24.49
N SER A 274 5.22 -27.43 24.79
CA SER A 274 4.43 -27.81 25.96
C SER A 274 3.05 -27.17 25.86
N ASP A 275 2.08 -27.95 25.40
CA ASP A 275 0.73 -28.02 25.97
C ASP A 275 -0.03 -29.13 25.23
N GLU A 276 0.26 -30.38 25.64
CA GLU A 276 -0.69 -31.47 25.48
C GLU A 276 -1.85 -31.24 26.46
N ASN A 277 -3.06 -31.54 25.99
CA ASN A 277 -4.35 -31.55 26.69
C ASN A 277 -5.09 -30.22 26.89
N ARG A 278 -5.80 -29.82 25.83
CA ARG A 278 -7.26 -29.70 25.96
C ARG A 278 -7.97 -30.27 24.73
N SER A 279 -8.51 -31.46 24.94
CA SER A 279 -9.39 -32.24 24.08
C SER A 279 -10.57 -31.43 23.52
N GLY A 280 -10.82 -31.59 22.22
CA GLY A 280 -12.16 -31.46 21.65
C GLY A 280 -12.26 -30.58 20.41
N LEU A 281 -11.70 -31.03 19.28
CA LEU A 281 -12.41 -30.88 18.01
C LEU A 281 -12.01 -32.00 17.04
N ASP A 282 -13.05 -32.64 16.55
CA ASP A 282 -13.11 -33.86 15.75
C ASP A 282 -12.31 -33.72 14.44
N THR A 283 -11.39 -34.65 14.20
CA THR A 283 -10.71 -34.80 12.91
C THR A 283 -11.49 -35.76 12.03
N THR A 284 -12.46 -35.24 11.29
CA THR A 284 -12.92 -35.88 10.06
C THR A 284 -12.30 -35.16 8.88
N SER A 285 -11.45 -35.91 8.18
CA SER A 285 -10.97 -35.61 6.84
C SER A 285 -12.19 -35.37 5.93
N GLU A 286 -12.49 -34.11 5.64
CA GLU A 286 -13.33 -33.74 4.51
C GLU A 286 -12.47 -33.00 3.50
N THR A 287 -12.41 -33.62 2.33
CA THR A 287 -11.86 -33.10 1.09
C THR A 287 -12.35 -31.68 0.85
N VAL A 288 -11.43 -30.72 0.73
CA VAL A 288 -11.72 -29.35 0.27
C VAL A 288 -12.47 -29.43 -1.07
N PRO A 289 -13.71 -28.94 -1.16
CA PRO A 289 -14.36 -28.78 -2.45
C PRO A 289 -13.62 -27.71 -3.23
N LYS A 290 -13.16 -28.03 -4.45
CA LYS A 290 -12.83 -27.03 -5.45
C LYS A 290 -14.12 -26.28 -5.80
N GLU A 291 -14.34 -25.13 -5.20
CA GLU A 291 -15.29 -24.17 -5.76
C GLU A 291 -14.66 -23.48 -6.98
N PRO A 292 -15.45 -23.26 -8.05
CA PRO A 292 -14.93 -22.82 -9.32
C PRO A 292 -14.51 -21.35 -9.27
N VAL A 293 -13.33 -21.08 -9.83
CA VAL A 293 -12.88 -19.76 -10.24
C VAL A 293 -14.02 -19.06 -10.97
N GLY A 294 -14.51 -17.97 -10.40
CA GLY A 294 -15.51 -17.12 -11.04
C GLY A 294 -14.99 -16.69 -12.41
N ASN A 295 -15.69 -17.11 -13.45
CA ASN A 295 -15.36 -16.82 -14.83
C ASN A 295 -15.14 -15.31 -15.02
N ALA A 296 -13.97 -14.96 -15.54
CA ALA A 296 -13.80 -13.74 -16.29
C ALA A 296 -14.94 -13.63 -17.31
N LEU A 297 -15.65 -12.51 -17.29
CA LEU A 297 -16.66 -12.18 -18.29
C LEU A 297 -15.97 -12.04 -19.66
N VAL A 298 -15.93 -13.14 -20.41
CA VAL A 298 -15.60 -13.14 -21.84
C VAL A 298 -16.83 -12.62 -22.58
N ILE A 299 -16.82 -11.35 -22.98
CA ILE A 299 -17.77 -10.82 -23.95
C ILE A 299 -17.41 -11.44 -25.31
N LYS A 300 -18.07 -12.55 -25.66
CA LYS A 300 -18.08 -13.06 -27.04
C LYS A 300 -18.96 -12.14 -27.89
N SER A 301 -18.36 -11.38 -28.79
CA SER A 301 -19.11 -10.74 -29.88
C SER A 301 -19.68 -11.82 -30.80
N LYS A 302 -21.01 -11.94 -30.83
CA LYS A 302 -21.72 -12.66 -31.88
C LYS A 302 -21.82 -11.75 -33.10
N ASN A 303 -20.97 -11.92 -34.09
CA ASN A 303 -21.28 -11.44 -35.43
C ASN A 303 -22.28 -12.40 -36.05
N THR A 304 -23.47 -11.88 -36.33
CA THR A 304 -24.49 -12.56 -37.11
C THR A 304 -24.26 -12.12 -38.56
N GLU A 305 -23.74 -13.02 -39.40
CA GLU A 305 -23.69 -12.80 -40.84
C GLU A 305 -25.10 -12.93 -41.41
N ALA A 306 -25.63 -11.83 -41.94
CA ALA A 306 -26.74 -11.85 -42.88
C ALA A 306 -26.18 -11.53 -44.26
N VAL A 307 -26.37 -12.48 -45.18
CA VAL A 307 -26.03 -12.42 -46.59
C VAL A 307 -26.93 -11.40 -47.30
N ALA A 308 -26.33 -10.47 -48.05
CA ALA A 308 -26.95 -9.87 -49.23
C ALA A 308 -25.87 -9.50 -50.25
N GLU A 309 -26.03 -10.08 -51.43
CA GLU A 309 -25.16 -10.04 -52.60
C GLU A 309 -25.56 -8.91 -53.56
N SER A 310 -24.65 -8.60 -54.48
CA SER A 310 -24.81 -7.92 -55.79
C SER A 310 -24.34 -6.47 -55.98
N ASP A 311 -23.17 -6.41 -56.64
CA ASP A 311 -22.88 -5.77 -57.94
C ASP A 311 -22.68 -4.26 -58.15
N SER A 312 -21.51 -4.00 -58.76
CA SER A 312 -21.22 -3.15 -59.92
C SER A 312 -20.56 -1.75 -59.71
N ASP A 313 -19.25 -1.78 -59.95
CA ASP A 313 -18.54 -1.06 -61.03
C ASP A 313 -18.21 0.46 -60.97
N SER A 314 -16.92 0.70 -61.17
CA SER A 314 -16.28 1.85 -61.86
C SER A 314 -15.86 3.15 -61.12
N ARG A 315 -14.52 3.32 -61.11
CA ARG A 315 -13.70 4.50 -61.52
C ARG A 315 -13.59 5.77 -60.64
N LEU A 316 -12.32 5.99 -60.25
CA LEU A 316 -11.50 7.21 -60.32
C LEU A 316 -11.52 8.29 -59.21
N SER A 317 -10.30 8.47 -58.69
CA SER A 317 -9.58 9.69 -58.27
C SER A 317 -9.90 10.42 -56.95
N SER A 318 -8.83 10.53 -56.15
CA SER A 318 -8.42 11.66 -55.30
C SER A 318 -9.39 12.15 -54.23
N ALA A 319 -9.12 11.79 -52.96
CA ALA A 319 -9.14 12.72 -51.83
C ALA A 319 -8.59 12.05 -50.55
N SER A 320 -7.70 12.76 -49.86
CA SER A 320 -7.59 12.86 -48.40
C SER A 320 -7.64 11.58 -47.56
N VAL A 321 -6.47 11.12 -47.11
CA VAL A 321 -6.36 10.24 -45.93
C VAL A 321 -6.67 11.08 -44.68
N SER A 322 -7.94 11.09 -44.27
CA SER A 322 -8.33 11.42 -42.90
C SER A 322 -8.90 10.15 -42.27
N SER A 323 -8.04 9.38 -41.60
CA SER A 323 -8.47 8.21 -40.85
C SER A 323 -9.20 8.67 -39.59
N VAL A 324 -10.47 8.31 -39.54
CA VAL A 324 -11.29 8.23 -38.34
C VAL A 324 -10.60 7.26 -37.36
N ALA A 325 -10.34 7.70 -36.14
CA ALA A 325 -10.12 6.84 -34.99
C ALA A 325 -10.63 7.55 -33.74
N SER A 326 -11.96 7.66 -33.64
CA SER A 326 -12.62 7.78 -32.35
C SER A 326 -12.88 6.37 -31.83
N THR A 327 -12.75 6.23 -30.50
CA THR A 327 -13.25 5.13 -29.66
C THR A 327 -12.27 3.99 -29.36
N LEU A 328 -11.28 4.31 -28.52
CA LEU A 328 -10.83 3.39 -27.47
C LEU A 328 -10.58 4.20 -26.19
N VAL A 329 -11.67 4.57 -25.51
CA VAL A 329 -11.65 5.18 -24.17
C VAL A 329 -12.38 4.19 -23.27
N VAL A 330 -11.65 3.21 -22.71
CA VAL A 330 -11.97 2.54 -21.43
C VAL A 330 -10.66 1.90 -20.91
N ALA A 331 -10.36 2.19 -19.65
CA ALA A 331 -9.33 1.59 -18.78
C ALA A 331 -7.86 1.98 -19.01
N LEU A 332 -7.54 3.26 -18.77
CA LEU A 332 -6.20 3.66 -18.30
C LEU A 332 -6.36 4.90 -17.42
N SER A 333 -6.55 4.70 -16.11
CA SER A 333 -6.68 5.82 -15.15
C SER A 333 -6.19 5.45 -13.76
N VAL A 334 -4.95 5.00 -13.66
CA VAL A 334 -4.12 5.21 -12.46
C VAL A 334 -2.86 5.92 -12.94
N VAL A 335 -2.97 7.23 -13.16
CA VAL A 335 -1.84 8.10 -13.50
C VAL A 335 -1.79 9.22 -12.49
N CYS A 336 -0.61 9.37 -11.91
CA CYS A 336 -0.17 10.39 -10.97
C CYS A 336 -0.67 11.79 -11.36
N SER A 337 -1.17 12.53 -10.37
CA SER A 337 -1.20 14.00 -10.41
C SER A 337 -0.79 14.46 -9.03
N TRP A 338 0.51 14.38 -8.77
CA TRP A 338 1.19 14.99 -7.64
C TRP A 338 2.21 15.99 -8.19
N LEU A 339 1.70 17.14 -8.60
CA LEU A 339 2.47 18.36 -8.85
C LEU A 339 1.42 19.47 -8.90
N HIS A 340 1.18 20.10 -7.76
CA HIS A 340 0.76 21.50 -7.55
C HIS A 340 0.66 21.67 -6.03
N MET A 341 1.82 21.81 -5.40
CA MET A 341 2.11 22.55 -4.15
C MET A 341 3.60 22.38 -3.84
#